data_AF-A0A0C2INS9-F1
#
_entry.id   AF-A0A0C2INS9-F1
#
_cell.length_a   1.000
_cell.length_b   1.000
_cell.length_c   1.000
_cell.angle_alpha   90.00
_cell.angle_beta   90.00
_cell.angle_gamma   90.00
#
_symmetry.space_group_name_H-M   'P 1'
#
loop_
_entity.id
_entity.type
_entity.pdbx_description
1 polymer ?
#
loop_
_entity_poly.entity_id
_entity_poly.type
_entity_poly.pdbx_seq_one_letter_code
_entity_poly.pdbx_strand_id
1 'polypeptide(L)'
;MGSNAGSTLTSGSDNNVFHKKRRFIVTSTFPGHSICLPIFTYGNRGCNKNVKALQHGIVYSQGLEPRLTPGEPALGYDPIMMIPTSSEKLSSVSRINYAKPQSVEHNTKVHFIGHIDESHTGSILQNMLHAMQNHKLDT
;
A
#
# COMPACT_ATOMS: atom_id res chain seq x y z
N MET A 1 -19.85 5.76 44.34
CA MET A 1 -18.38 5.80 44.57
C MET A 1 -17.75 5.42 43.24
N GLY A 2 -17.39 6.35 42.33
CA GLY A 2 -16.23 7.26 42.41
C GLY A 2 -14.94 6.43 42.38
N SER A 3 -14.01 6.48 41.41
CA SER A 3 -13.51 7.66 40.68
C SER A 3 -12.64 7.29 39.45
N ASN A 4 -12.62 8.22 38.48
CA ASN A 4 -11.79 8.34 37.26
C ASN A 4 -10.29 8.54 37.51
N ALA A 5 -9.44 8.23 36.49
CA ALA A 5 -8.48 9.13 35.80
C ALA A 5 -7.51 8.28 34.93
N GLY A 6 -7.11 8.62 33.69
CA GLY A 6 -6.98 9.97 33.12
C GLY A 6 -7.44 10.17 31.66
N SER A 7 -8.19 11.27 31.53
CA SER A 7 -8.37 12.31 30.51
C SER A 7 -7.34 12.44 29.35
N THR A 8 -7.69 12.70 28.07
CA THR A 8 -8.44 13.77 27.33
C THR A 8 -7.46 14.75 26.62
N LEU A 9 -7.58 15.02 25.31
CA LEU A 9 -8.13 16.24 24.65
C LEU A 9 -7.96 16.05 23.12
N THR A 10 -8.83 16.50 22.20
CA THR A 10 -9.63 17.73 22.17
C THR A 10 -11.03 17.52 21.56
N SER A 11 -12.05 18.12 22.18
CA SER A 11 -13.18 18.70 21.46
C SER A 11 -12.76 20.12 21.11
N GLY A 12 -12.76 20.45 19.81
CA GLY A 12 -12.30 21.72 19.28
C GLY A 12 -12.54 21.79 17.78
N SER A 13 -13.55 22.58 17.42
CA SER A 13 -13.85 23.31 16.19
C SER A 13 -12.96 23.04 14.96
N ASP A 14 -13.62 22.76 13.83
CA ASP A 14 -13.06 22.71 12.46
C ASP A 14 -11.75 21.93 12.30
N ASN A 15 -11.82 20.61 12.43
CA ASN A 15 -10.74 19.76 11.93
C ASN A 15 -11.33 18.71 10.99
N ASN A 16 -11.28 19.03 9.70
CA ASN A 16 -11.44 18.09 8.61
C ASN A 16 -10.41 16.96 8.81
N VAL A 17 -10.77 15.92 9.56
CA VAL A 17 -9.95 14.73 9.75
C VAL A 17 -9.92 14.03 8.39
N PHE A 18 -8.94 14.42 7.57
CA PHE A 18 -8.65 13.77 6.31
C PHE A 18 -8.19 12.34 6.60
N HIS A 19 -9.13 11.41 6.70
CA HIS A 19 -8.84 9.98 6.67
C HIS A 19 -8.24 9.68 5.29
N LYS A 20 -6.91 9.67 5.18
CA LYS A 20 -6.22 9.26 3.96
C LYS A 20 -6.62 7.82 3.64
N LYS A 21 -7.37 7.62 2.55
CA LYS A 21 -7.62 6.29 1.98
C LYS A 21 -6.29 5.54 1.84
N ARG A 22 -6.15 4.41 2.53
CA ARG A 22 -5.01 3.50 2.39
C ARG A 22 -5.40 2.39 1.41
N ARG A 23 -4.50 2.07 0.49
CA ARG A 23 -4.71 1.03 -0.52
C ARG A 23 -3.76 -0.13 -0.26
N PHE A 24 -4.22 -1.32 -0.53
CA PHE A 24 -3.53 -2.56 -0.23
C PHE A 24 -3.72 -3.58 -1.35
N ILE A 25 -2.73 -4.43 -1.53
CA ILE A 25 -2.87 -5.70 -2.24
C ILE A 25 -3.00 -6.79 -1.18
N VAL A 26 -4.08 -7.56 -1.22
CA VAL A 26 -4.24 -8.72 -0.34
C VAL A 26 -3.37 -9.86 -0.88
N THR A 27 -2.49 -10.43 -0.05
CA THR A 27 -1.59 -11.52 -0.45
C THR A 27 -1.95 -12.85 0.20
N SER A 28 -2.50 -12.83 1.41
CA SER A 28 -2.94 -14.03 2.12
C SER A 28 -4.10 -13.70 3.03
N THR A 29 -5.05 -14.62 3.16
CA THR A 29 -6.25 -14.45 3.99
C THR A 29 -6.30 -15.54 5.05
N PHE A 30 -6.54 -15.13 6.28
CA PHE A 30 -6.64 -15.97 7.47
C PHE A 30 -7.99 -15.72 8.16
N PRO A 31 -8.40 -16.53 9.15
CA PRO A 31 -9.55 -16.19 9.98
C PRO A 31 -9.37 -14.81 10.66
N GLY A 32 -10.27 -13.89 10.36
CA GLY A 32 -10.36 -12.56 10.99
C GLY A 32 -9.41 -11.48 10.45
N HIS A 33 -8.40 -11.83 9.64
CA HIS A 33 -7.47 -10.86 9.06
C HIS A 33 -6.82 -11.36 7.77
N SER A 34 -6.20 -10.44 7.04
CA SER A 34 -5.39 -10.73 5.86
C SER A 34 -4.02 -10.07 5.98
N ILE A 35 -3.01 -10.71 5.40
CA ILE A 35 -1.71 -10.07 5.16
C ILE A 35 -1.79 -9.34 3.83
N CYS A 36 -1.31 -8.11 3.84
CA CYS A 36 -1.45 -7.18 2.73
C CYS A 36 -0.17 -6.39 2.48
N LEU A 37 0.09 -6.08 1.21
CA LEU A 37 1.14 -5.15 0.82
C LEU A 37 0.56 -3.74 0.67
N PRO A 38 1.12 -2.73 1.36
CA PRO A 38 0.62 -1.37 1.26
C PRO A 38 1.02 -0.72 -0.07
N ILE A 39 0.10 0.09 -0.61
CA ILE A 39 0.32 0.94 -1.77
C ILE A 39 0.41 2.39 -1.31
N PHE A 40 1.50 3.07 -1.68
CA PHE A 40 1.73 4.48 -1.36
C PHE A 40 1.87 5.32 -2.63
N THR A 41 1.36 6.54 -2.58
CA THR A 41 1.69 7.61 -3.56
C THR A 41 2.71 8.60 -3.01
N TYR A 42 3.03 8.49 -1.71
CA TYR A 42 3.96 9.38 -1.02
C TYR A 42 3.63 10.88 -1.16
N GLY A 43 2.34 11.21 -1.14
CA GLY A 43 1.88 12.58 -1.38
C GLY A 43 2.04 12.98 -2.84
N ASN A 44 1.67 12.07 -3.75
CA ASN A 44 1.82 12.18 -5.20
C ASN A 44 3.26 12.36 -5.70
N ARG A 45 4.26 11.90 -4.94
CA ARG A 45 5.68 11.99 -5.29
C ARG A 45 6.30 10.64 -5.68
N GLY A 46 5.60 9.52 -5.53
CA GLY A 46 6.23 8.21 -5.69
C GLY A 46 7.48 8.09 -4.82
N CYS A 47 8.52 7.41 -5.30
CA CYS A 47 9.77 7.24 -4.56
C CYS A 47 10.66 8.50 -4.52
N ASN A 48 10.28 9.63 -5.15
CA ASN A 48 10.96 10.93 -4.97
C ASN A 48 10.83 11.50 -3.54
N LYS A 49 9.99 10.92 -2.68
CA LYS A 49 9.88 11.30 -1.25
C LYS A 49 11.09 10.84 -0.40
N ASN A 50 12.21 10.47 -1.00
CA ASN A 50 13.39 9.96 -0.30
C ASN A 50 13.06 8.72 0.57
N VAL A 51 12.48 7.70 -0.09
CA VAL A 51 12.22 6.38 0.51
C VAL A 51 13.14 5.35 -0.15
N LYS A 52 13.31 4.18 0.47
CA LYS A 52 14.12 3.08 -0.09
C LYS A 52 13.49 2.53 -1.38
N ALA A 53 13.83 3.10 -2.53
CA ALA A 53 13.21 2.82 -3.82
C ALA A 53 13.28 1.33 -4.23
N LEU A 54 14.40 0.66 -3.90
CA LEU A 54 14.60 -0.76 -4.16
C LEU A 54 13.62 -1.70 -3.42
N GLN A 55 12.91 -1.20 -2.41
CA GLN A 55 11.87 -1.96 -1.70
C GLN A 55 10.49 -1.86 -2.38
N HIS A 56 10.40 -1.19 -3.53
CA HIS A 56 9.14 -0.86 -4.18
C HIS A 56 9.04 -1.40 -5.60
N GLY A 57 7.80 -1.56 -6.06
CA GLY A 57 7.46 -1.78 -7.46
C GLY A 57 6.32 -0.86 -7.88
N ILE A 58 6.13 -0.67 -9.19
CA ILE A 58 4.99 0.06 -9.72
C ILE A 58 3.74 -0.82 -9.64
N VAL A 59 2.60 -0.24 -9.24
CA VAL A 59 1.28 -0.84 -9.50
C VAL A 59 0.44 0.11 -10.32
N TYR A 60 -0.16 -0.39 -11.39
CA TYR A 60 -0.86 0.42 -12.37
C TYR A 60 -2.17 -0.25 -12.79
N SER A 61 -3.15 0.55 -13.23
CA SER A 61 -4.41 0.02 -13.73
C SER A 61 -4.28 -0.43 -15.19
N GLN A 62 -4.96 -1.53 -15.55
CA GLN A 62 -5.08 -2.02 -16.93
C GLN A 62 -5.45 -0.89 -17.90
N GLY A 63 -4.81 -0.88 -19.08
CA GLY A 63 -4.96 0.15 -20.10
C GLY A 63 -4.14 1.42 -19.85
N LEU A 64 -3.30 1.44 -18.80
CA LEU A 64 -2.29 2.47 -18.58
C LEU A 64 -0.89 1.86 -18.70
N GLU A 65 0.09 2.68 -19.08
CA GLU A 65 1.49 2.27 -19.08
C GLU A 65 2.16 2.53 -17.72
N PRO A 66 2.89 1.56 -17.15
CA PRO A 66 3.67 1.76 -15.94
C PRO A 66 4.84 2.71 -16.23
N ARG A 67 5.00 3.74 -15.39
CA ARG A 67 6.08 4.71 -15.56
C ARG A 67 6.61 5.25 -14.23
N LEU A 68 7.91 5.52 -14.24
CA LEU A 68 8.56 6.35 -13.24
C LEU A 68 8.20 7.82 -13.49
N THR A 69 8.13 8.59 -12.41
CA THR A 69 8.05 10.04 -12.50
C THR A 69 9.43 10.63 -12.80
N PRO A 70 9.51 11.84 -13.39
CA PRO A 70 10.79 12.50 -13.61
C PRO A 70 11.63 12.56 -12.32
N GLY A 71 12.88 12.11 -12.40
CA GLY A 71 13.82 12.06 -11.27
C GLY A 71 13.58 10.93 -10.27
N GLU A 72 12.53 10.12 -10.43
CA GLU A 72 12.29 8.98 -9.54
C GLU A 72 13.37 7.92 -9.70
N PRO A 73 13.96 7.43 -8.60
CA PRO A 73 14.97 6.38 -8.67
C PRO A 73 14.42 5.10 -9.31
N ALA A 74 15.31 4.28 -9.86
CA ALA A 74 14.98 2.93 -10.24
C ALA A 74 14.39 2.16 -9.05
N LEU A 75 13.36 1.37 -9.32
CA LEU A 75 12.69 0.54 -8.32
C LEU A 75 13.26 -0.88 -8.36
N GLY A 76 13.02 -1.65 -7.30
CA GLY A 76 13.63 -2.99 -7.15
C GLY A 76 12.78 -4.14 -7.69
N TYR A 77 11.54 -3.87 -8.07
CA TYR A 77 10.59 -4.90 -8.50
C TYR A 77 9.83 -4.47 -9.75
N ASP A 78 9.55 -5.44 -10.61
CA ASP A 78 8.83 -5.23 -11.86
C ASP A 78 7.41 -4.67 -11.64
N PRO A 79 6.87 -3.91 -12.61
CA PRO A 79 5.52 -3.40 -12.54
C PRO A 79 4.45 -4.51 -12.47
N ILE A 80 3.42 -4.25 -11.67
CA ILE A 80 2.27 -5.14 -11.48
C ILE A 80 1.00 -4.47 -11.99
N MET A 81 0.30 -5.13 -12.91
CA MET A 81 -0.99 -4.69 -13.43
C MET A 81 -2.14 -5.05 -12.49
N MET A 82 -3.06 -4.10 -12.29
CA MET A 82 -4.34 -4.28 -11.60
C MET A 82 -5.49 -4.10 -12.60
N ILE A 83 -6.39 -5.07 -12.65
CA ILE A 83 -7.63 -5.04 -13.43
C ILE A 83 -8.72 -4.36 -12.58
N PRO A 84 -9.17 -3.15 -12.94
CA PRO A 84 -10.17 -2.42 -12.16
C PRO A 84 -11.55 -3.08 -12.30
N THR A 85 -12.27 -3.19 -11.18
CA THR A 85 -13.69 -3.63 -11.16
C THR A 85 -14.63 -2.48 -10.76
N SER A 86 -14.06 -1.28 -10.60
CA SER A 86 -14.76 -0.06 -10.23
C SER A 86 -14.29 1.11 -11.09
N SER A 87 -14.97 2.25 -10.98
CA SER A 87 -14.52 3.50 -11.58
C SER A 87 -13.31 4.12 -10.87
N GLU A 88 -12.99 3.69 -9.63
CA GLU A 88 -11.81 4.17 -8.90
C GLU A 88 -10.54 3.51 -9.46
N LYS A 89 -9.62 4.33 -9.97
CA LYS A 89 -8.32 3.88 -10.51
C LYS A 89 -7.17 4.19 -9.56
N LEU A 90 -6.06 3.49 -9.75
CA LEU A 90 -4.81 3.81 -9.08
C LEU A 90 -4.24 5.13 -9.62
N SER A 91 -3.58 5.89 -8.75
CA SER A 91 -2.76 7.02 -9.19
C SER A 91 -1.57 6.51 -10.00
N SER A 92 -1.12 7.24 -11.01
CA SER A 92 0.06 6.87 -11.82
C SER A 92 1.35 6.75 -11.01
N VAL A 93 1.39 7.33 -9.80
CA VAL A 93 2.53 7.27 -8.88
C VAL A 93 2.34 6.29 -7.72
N SER A 94 1.40 5.36 -7.87
CA SER A 94 1.16 4.29 -6.90
C SER A 94 2.34 3.31 -6.90
N ARG A 95 2.88 3.04 -5.71
CA ARG A 95 4.01 2.14 -5.48
C ARG A 95 3.66 1.10 -4.44
N ILE A 96 3.85 -0.18 -4.76
CA ILE A 96 3.78 -1.28 -3.78
C ILE A 96 5.02 -1.17 -2.92
N ASN A 97 4.89 -1.30 -1.61
CA ASN A 97 6.05 -1.52 -0.73
C ASN A 97 6.08 -2.99 -0.29
N TYR A 98 7.01 -3.77 -0.86
CA TYR A 98 7.15 -5.20 -0.58
C TYR A 98 7.80 -5.49 0.78
N ALA A 99 8.55 -4.53 1.32
CA ALA A 99 9.27 -4.64 2.59
C ALA A 99 8.38 -4.47 3.83
N LYS A 100 7.15 -3.98 3.67
CA LYS A 100 6.25 -3.67 4.80
C LYS A 100 4.89 -4.36 4.73
N PRO A 101 4.81 -5.70 4.68
CA PRO A 101 3.53 -6.39 4.83
C PRO A 101 2.82 -5.97 6.12
N GLN A 102 1.50 -5.80 6.04
CA GLN A 102 0.67 -5.39 7.16
C GLN A 102 -0.48 -6.37 7.33
N SER A 103 -0.85 -6.65 8.59
CA SER A 103 -2.10 -7.32 8.90
C SER A 103 -3.26 -6.32 8.82
N VAL A 104 -4.32 -6.69 8.11
CA VAL A 104 -5.56 -5.92 7.98
C VAL A 104 -6.71 -6.76 8.49
N GLU A 105 -7.41 -6.29 9.52
CA GLU A 105 -8.56 -6.98 10.11
C GLU A 105 -9.78 -6.94 9.17
N HIS A 106 -10.54 -8.03 9.12
CA HIS A 106 -11.73 -8.15 8.27
C HIS A 106 -12.92 -7.31 8.72
N ASN A 107 -12.92 -6.84 9.97
CA ASN A 107 -13.92 -5.89 10.49
C ASN A 107 -13.71 -4.45 9.99
N THR A 108 -12.59 -4.16 9.32
CA THR A 108 -12.27 -2.84 8.79
C THR A 108 -13.13 -2.54 7.57
N LYS A 109 -13.69 -1.33 7.50
CA LYS A 109 -14.44 -0.87 6.32
C LYS A 109 -13.49 -0.76 5.13
N VAL A 110 -13.74 -1.54 4.08
CA VAL A 110 -12.93 -1.56 2.86
C VAL A 110 -13.77 -1.22 1.62
N HIS A 111 -13.09 -0.80 0.57
CA HIS A 111 -13.66 -0.61 -0.76
C HIS A 111 -12.77 -1.34 -1.77
N PHE A 112 -13.30 -2.37 -2.41
CA PHE A 112 -12.58 -3.11 -3.44
C PHE A 112 -12.62 -2.35 -4.76
N ILE A 113 -11.45 -2.07 -5.33
CA ILE A 113 -11.32 -1.28 -6.57
C ILE A 113 -10.92 -2.13 -7.79
N GLY A 114 -10.51 -3.37 -7.56
CA GLY A 114 -10.04 -4.30 -8.61
C GLY A 114 -9.31 -5.51 -8.03
N HIS A 115 -8.67 -6.26 -8.92
CA HIS A 115 -7.83 -7.42 -8.61
C HIS A 115 -6.52 -7.35 -9.42
N ILE A 116 -5.48 -8.04 -8.97
CA ILE A 116 -4.23 -8.12 -9.72
C ILE A 116 -4.42 -9.08 -10.91
N ASP A 117 -3.83 -8.73 -12.05
CA ASP A 117 -3.78 -9.63 -13.21
C ASP A 117 -3.14 -10.99 -12.82
N GLU A 118 -3.76 -12.09 -13.23
CA GLU A 118 -3.40 -13.42 -12.76
C GLU A 118 -1.92 -13.76 -13.04
N SER A 119 -1.35 -13.23 -14.13
CA SER A 119 0.07 -13.42 -14.50
C SER A 119 1.06 -12.90 -13.46
N HIS A 120 0.63 -12.00 -12.56
CA HIS A 120 1.45 -11.42 -11.50
C HIS A 120 1.25 -12.04 -10.12
N THR A 121 0.30 -12.97 -9.96
CA THR A 121 -0.02 -13.55 -8.63
C THR A 121 1.20 -14.21 -8.00
N GLY A 122 1.96 -14.98 -8.80
CA GLY A 122 3.20 -15.62 -8.34
C GLY A 122 4.29 -14.61 -7.99
N SER A 123 4.51 -13.60 -8.83
CA SER A 123 5.56 -12.60 -8.61
C SER A 123 5.29 -11.73 -7.40
N ILE A 124 4.03 -11.41 -7.07
CA ILE A 124 3.69 -10.67 -5.85
C ILE A 124 4.19 -11.39 -4.60
N LEU A 125 3.84 -12.68 -4.47
CA LEU A 125 4.22 -13.46 -3.30
C LEU A 125 5.73 -13.65 -3.24
N GLN A 126 6.36 -13.94 -4.37
CA GLN A 126 7.81 -14.06 -4.47
C GLN A 126 8.54 -12.77 -4.07
N ASN A 127 8.09 -11.62 -4.58
CA ASN A 127 8.66 -10.31 -4.28
C ASN A 127 8.48 -9.96 -2.79
N MET A 128 7.32 -10.27 -2.21
CA MET A 128 7.08 -10.08 -0.77
C MET A 128 8.05 -10.92 0.07
N LEU A 129 8.18 -12.22 -0.21
CA LEU A 129 9.08 -13.11 0.52
C LEU A 129 10.54 -12.67 0.39
N HIS A 130 10.96 -12.34 -0.83
CA HIS A 130 12.30 -11.83 -1.12
C HIS A 130 12.59 -10.53 -0.33
N ALA A 131 11.66 -9.58 -0.34
CA ALA A 131 11.82 -8.33 0.41
C ALA A 131 11.90 -8.58 1.92
N MET A 132 11.09 -9.48 2.47
CA MET A 132 11.09 -9.80 3.90
C MET A 132 12.38 -10.48 4.37
N GLN A 133 12.97 -11.35 3.53
CA GLN A 133 14.23 -12.02 3.83
C GLN A 133 15.42 -11.05 3.81
N ASN A 134 15.42 -10.11 2.86
CA ASN A 134 16.51 -9.16 2.67
C ASN A 134 16.34 -7.85 3.47
N HIS A 135 15.19 -7.63 4.14
CA HIS A 135 14.91 -6.42 4.92
C HIS A 135 15.90 -6.20 6.08
N LYS A 136 16.60 -7.25 6.54
CA LYS A 136 17.56 -7.18 7.66
C LYS A 136 18.92 -6.57 7.29
N LEU A 137 19.19 -6.30 6.01
CA LEU A 137 20.52 -5.83 5.56
C LEU A 137 20.64 -4.29 5.41
N ASP A 138 19.53 -3.56 5.56
CA ASP A 138 19.50 -2.10 5.35
C ASP A 138 19.23 -1.29 6.65
N THR A 139 19.48 -1.88 7.83
CA THR A 139 19.37 -1.21 9.14
C THR A 139 20.74 -1.20 9.80
#